data_AF-A0A4S4ARM8-F1
#
_entry.id   AF-A0A4S4ARM8-F1
#
_cell.length_a   1.000
_cell.length_b   1.000
_cell.length_c   1.000
_cell.angle_alpha   90.00
_cell.angle_beta   90.00
_cell.angle_gamma   90.00
#
_symmetry.space_group_name_H-M   'P 1'
#
loop_
_entity.id
_entity.type
_entity.pdbx_description
1 polymer ?
#
loop_
_entity_poly.entity_id
_entity_poly.type
_entity_poly.pdbx_seq_one_letter_code
_entity_poly.pdbx_strand_id
1 'polypeptide(L)'
;MLSDPNENWKEEEYTLPAAPREAALREFSVSATTPHRFYVDEDSLSVGEDGVVRFVLVVRSAGGATNVTFEGIRCVTGERRLYASGRANGEWSPARNSAWEPIVDNSYDRPRAALAYDYLCDGPAPPRNRAAALKLLKTSQPGFRHLHEGIVR
;
A
#
# COMPACT_ATOMS: atom_id res chain seq x y z
N MET A 1 20.66 -4.33 -13.34
CA MET A 1 20.48 -5.04 -12.06
C MET A 1 20.95 -4.11 -10.98
N LEU A 2 20.03 -3.42 -10.31
CA LEU A 2 20.38 -2.67 -9.10
C LEU A 2 20.19 -3.67 -7.95
N SER A 3 21.29 -4.06 -7.32
CA SER A 3 21.30 -4.94 -6.15
C SER A 3 20.53 -4.27 -5.02
N ASP A 4 19.76 -5.06 -4.26
CA ASP A 4 19.14 -4.63 -3.01
C ASP A 4 20.24 -4.03 -2.10
N PRO A 5 20.07 -2.82 -1.53
CA PRO A 5 21.06 -2.21 -0.64
C PRO A 5 21.35 -3.05 0.62
N ASN A 6 20.62 -4.13 0.85
CA ASN A 6 20.87 -5.07 1.94
C ASN A 6 20.82 -6.52 1.43
N GLU A 7 21.99 -7.07 1.05
CA GLU A 7 22.14 -8.44 0.50
C GLU A 7 21.63 -9.56 1.42
N ASN A 8 21.40 -9.26 2.71
CA ASN A 8 20.90 -10.19 3.72
C ASN A 8 19.46 -9.90 4.16
N TRP A 9 18.75 -8.97 3.49
CA TRP A 9 17.39 -8.67 3.85
C TRP A 9 16.49 -9.89 3.61
N LYS A 10 15.65 -10.19 4.61
CA LYS A 10 14.62 -11.22 4.52
C LYS A 10 13.33 -10.63 5.06
N GLU A 11 12.26 -10.85 4.32
CA GLU A 11 10.91 -10.51 4.77
C GLU A 11 10.55 -11.31 6.04
N GLU A 12 9.91 -10.65 7.00
CA GLU A 12 9.34 -11.30 8.17
C GLU A 12 8.13 -12.18 7.80
N GLU A 13 7.79 -13.12 8.69
CA GLU A 13 6.55 -13.88 8.53
C GLU A 13 5.34 -12.97 8.73
N TYR A 14 4.33 -13.14 7.88
CA TYR A 14 3.08 -12.38 7.96
C TYR A 14 1.90 -13.31 8.21
N THR A 15 0.87 -12.76 8.86
CA THR A 15 -0.43 -13.41 8.99
C THR A 15 -1.44 -12.71 8.10
N LEU A 16 -2.37 -13.47 7.52
CA LEU A 16 -3.49 -12.89 6.80
C LEU A 16 -4.41 -12.15 7.78
N PRO A 17 -4.75 -10.87 7.53
CA PRO A 17 -5.61 -10.11 8.42
C PRO A 17 -7.05 -10.63 8.37
N ALA A 18 -7.90 -10.18 9.29
CA ALA A 18 -9.34 -10.36 9.15
C ALA A 18 -9.86 -9.68 7.87
N ALA A 19 -11.01 -10.12 7.38
CA ALA A 19 -11.69 -9.44 6.28
C ALA A 19 -11.95 -7.97 6.65
N PRO A 20 -11.74 -7.01 5.73
CA PRO A 20 -11.91 -5.60 6.02
C PRO A 20 -13.37 -5.29 6.36
N ARG A 21 -13.57 -4.36 7.29
CA ARG A 21 -14.90 -3.92 7.72
C ARG A 21 -15.13 -2.50 7.22
N GLU A 22 -16.36 -2.19 6.77
CA GLU A 22 -16.70 -0.85 6.26
C GLU A 22 -16.28 0.29 7.22
N ALA A 23 -16.45 0.09 8.53
CA ALA A 23 -16.10 1.09 9.54
C ALA A 23 -14.59 1.36 9.68
N ALA A 24 -13.73 0.45 9.21
CA ALA A 24 -12.28 0.60 9.22
C ALA A 24 -11.71 1.06 7.88
N LEU A 25 -12.55 1.19 6.84
CA LEU A 25 -12.11 1.64 5.52
C LEU A 25 -11.84 3.15 5.51
N ARG A 26 -10.59 3.50 5.22
CA ARG A 26 -10.17 4.88 4.95
C ARG A 26 -10.05 5.10 3.46
N GLU A 27 -10.88 5.98 2.92
CA GLU A 27 -10.74 6.41 1.53
C GLU A 27 -9.45 7.23 1.34
N PHE A 28 -8.75 6.99 0.24
CA PHE A 28 -7.63 7.81 -0.21
C PHE A 28 -7.79 8.13 -1.70
N SER A 29 -7.23 9.25 -2.12
CA SER A 29 -7.33 9.70 -3.51
C SER A 29 -6.09 9.26 -4.31
N VAL A 30 -6.31 8.80 -5.54
CA VAL A 30 -5.25 8.37 -6.48
C VAL A 30 -5.07 9.40 -7.59
N SER A 31 -6.15 9.77 -8.27
CA SER A 31 -6.18 10.86 -9.24
C SER A 31 -7.62 11.36 -9.41
N ALA A 32 -7.78 12.60 -9.89
CA ALA A 32 -9.11 13.14 -10.22
C ALA A 32 -9.75 12.50 -11.48
N THR A 33 -8.99 11.70 -12.23
CA THR A 33 -9.38 11.18 -13.55
C THR A 33 -9.97 9.77 -13.51
N THR A 34 -9.83 9.06 -12.39
CA THR A 34 -10.37 7.70 -12.25
C THR A 34 -11.72 7.73 -11.52
N PRO A 35 -12.74 7.00 -12.00
CA PRO A 35 -14.03 6.90 -11.32
C PRO A 35 -14.02 5.81 -10.22
N HIS A 36 -12.87 5.17 -9.97
CA HIS A 36 -12.72 4.17 -8.93
C HIS A 36 -12.53 4.83 -7.56
N ARG A 37 -13.02 4.17 -6.50
CA ARG A 37 -12.76 4.58 -5.12
C ARG A 37 -11.83 3.58 -4.45
N PHE A 38 -10.84 4.09 -3.72
CA PHE A 38 -9.76 3.31 -3.16
C PHE A 38 -9.73 3.48 -1.66
N TYR A 39 -9.54 2.37 -0.95
CA TYR A 39 -9.55 2.35 0.50
C TYR A 39 -8.40 1.51 1.03
N VAL A 40 -7.84 1.95 2.15
CA VAL A 40 -7.02 1.11 3.02
C VAL A 40 -7.85 0.72 4.23
N ASP A 41 -7.80 -0.55 4.61
CA ASP A 41 -8.37 -1.01 5.89
C ASP A 41 -7.41 -0.65 7.04
N GLU A 42 -7.82 0.29 7.91
CA GLU A 42 -6.97 0.80 9.00
C GLU A 42 -6.57 -0.30 10.00
N ASP A 43 -7.40 -1.34 10.17
CA ASP A 43 -7.14 -2.44 11.10
C ASP A 43 -6.04 -3.38 10.60
N SER A 44 -5.97 -3.62 9.29
CA SER A 44 -4.93 -4.42 8.66
C SER A 44 -3.55 -3.76 8.60
N LEU A 45 -3.48 -2.42 8.75
CA LEU A 45 -2.26 -1.66 8.53
C LEU A 45 -1.19 -1.99 9.57
N SER A 46 -0.02 -2.47 9.13
CA SER A 46 1.15 -2.73 9.97
C SER A 46 2.44 -2.24 9.31
N VAL A 47 3.47 -2.05 10.14
CA VAL A 47 4.85 -1.81 9.69
C VAL A 47 5.71 -2.85 10.36
N GLY A 48 6.33 -3.73 9.57
CA GLY A 48 7.23 -4.77 10.05
C GLY A 48 8.62 -4.24 10.41
N GLU A 49 9.38 -5.02 11.18
CA GLU A 49 10.79 -4.70 11.45
C GLU A 49 11.65 -4.85 10.20
N ASP A 50 11.17 -5.64 9.24
CA ASP A 50 11.72 -5.75 7.89
C ASP A 50 11.51 -4.50 7.01
N GLY A 51 10.81 -3.48 7.52
CA GLY A 51 10.54 -2.23 6.81
C GLY A 51 9.41 -2.32 5.78
N VAL A 52 8.65 -3.41 5.77
CA VAL A 52 7.48 -3.55 4.91
C VAL A 52 6.25 -2.93 5.55
N VAL A 53 5.54 -2.09 4.79
CA VAL A 53 4.22 -1.61 5.16
C VAL A 53 3.18 -2.57 4.59
N ARG A 54 2.47 -3.30 5.45
CA ARG A 54 1.46 -4.29 5.06
C ARG A 54 0.06 -3.74 5.28
N PHE A 55 -0.84 -3.97 4.33
CA PHE A 55 -2.20 -3.43 4.38
C PHE A 55 -3.14 -4.19 3.45
N VAL A 56 -4.44 -4.06 3.72
CA VAL A 56 -5.49 -4.44 2.77
C VAL A 56 -5.90 -3.23 1.95
N LEU A 57 -5.82 -3.37 0.62
CA LEU A 57 -6.34 -2.44 -0.36
C LEU A 57 -7.72 -2.91 -0.84
N VAL A 58 -8.70 -2.02 -0.79
CA VAL A 58 -10.03 -2.22 -1.37
C VAL A 58 -10.22 -1.24 -2.52
N VAL A 59 -10.50 -1.77 -3.70
CA VAL A 59 -10.81 -0.98 -4.91
C VAL A 59 -12.25 -1.23 -5.32
N ARG A 60 -13.06 -0.18 -5.29
CA ARG A 60 -14.44 -0.20 -5.80
C ARG A 60 -14.46 0.43 -7.19
N SER A 61 -14.75 -0.38 -8.19
CA SER A 61 -14.82 0.09 -9.57
C SER A 61 -16.17 0.76 -9.85
N ALA A 62 -16.19 1.62 -10.87
CA ALA A 62 -17.42 2.27 -11.32
C ALA A 62 -18.45 1.27 -11.85
N GLY A 63 -18.00 0.10 -12.33
CA GLY A 63 -18.85 -1.00 -12.78
C GLY A 63 -19.40 -1.87 -11.65
N GLY A 64 -19.20 -1.50 -10.38
CA GLY A 64 -19.74 -2.21 -9.22
C GLY A 64 -18.90 -3.40 -8.72
N ALA A 65 -17.73 -3.66 -9.32
CA ALA A 65 -16.82 -4.68 -8.82
C ALA A 65 -16.05 -4.17 -7.60
N THR A 66 -15.84 -5.05 -6.62
CA THR A 66 -14.95 -4.79 -5.48
C THR A 66 -13.78 -5.76 -5.55
N ASN A 67 -12.57 -5.22 -5.60
CA ASN A 67 -11.33 -5.99 -5.48
C ASN A 67 -10.74 -5.75 -4.08
N VAL A 68 -10.35 -6.82 -3.40
CA VAL A 68 -9.76 -6.79 -2.06
C VAL A 68 -8.44 -7.54 -2.13
N THR A 69 -7.35 -6.90 -1.72
CA THR A 69 -6.01 -7.48 -1.79
C THR A 69 -5.25 -7.20 -0.50
N PHE A 70 -4.53 -8.19 0.01
CA PHE A 70 -3.55 -8.01 1.09
C PHE A 70 -2.16 -7.89 0.47
N GLU A 71 -1.49 -6.78 0.75
CA GLU A 71 -0.30 -6.34 0.04
C GLU A 71 0.76 -5.78 0.97
N GLY A 72 2.00 -5.72 0.48
CA GLY A 72 3.13 -5.10 1.14
C GLY A 72 3.79 -4.07 0.21
N ILE A 73 4.22 -2.95 0.75
CA ILE A 73 5.10 -1.97 0.08
C ILE A 73 6.43 -1.95 0.82
N ARG A 74 7.52 -2.04 0.07
CA ARG A 74 8.89 -1.86 0.56
C ARG A 74 9.40 -0.51 0.09
N CYS A 75 9.29 0.49 0.95
CA CYS A 75 9.60 1.89 0.62
C CYS A 75 11.04 2.09 0.14
N VAL A 76 11.99 1.32 0.70
CA VAL A 76 13.42 1.42 0.37
C VAL A 76 13.71 1.08 -1.10
N THR A 77 12.99 0.10 -1.66
CA THR A 77 13.21 -0.35 -3.05
C THR A 77 12.12 0.10 -4.02
N GLY A 78 11.04 0.71 -3.54
CA GLY A 78 9.92 1.10 -4.39
C GLY A 78 9.19 -0.12 -4.98
N GLU A 79 9.17 -1.22 -4.23
CA GLU A 79 8.57 -2.48 -4.65
C GLU A 79 7.28 -2.77 -3.90
N ARG A 80 6.40 -3.52 -4.55
CA ARG A 80 5.16 -4.02 -3.97
C ARG A 80 5.10 -5.53 -4.06
N ARG A 81 4.37 -6.15 -3.14
CA ARG A 81 4.09 -7.58 -3.14
C ARG A 81 2.61 -7.82 -2.89
N LEU A 82 2.02 -8.72 -3.68
CA LEU A 82 0.68 -9.23 -3.45
C LEU A 82 0.77 -10.53 -2.65
N TYR A 83 0.17 -10.58 -1.48
CA TYR A 83 0.14 -11.79 -0.63
C TYR A 83 -1.09 -12.63 -0.90
N ALA A 84 -2.26 -12.00 -0.96
CA ALA A 84 -3.53 -12.68 -1.16
C ALA A 84 -4.60 -11.76 -1.76
N SER A 85 -5.61 -12.38 -2.37
CA SER A 85 -6.83 -11.72 -2.82
C SER A 85 -8.02 -12.18 -1.97
N GLY A 86 -8.84 -11.24 -1.54
CA GLY A 86 -10.03 -11.48 -0.74
C GLY A 86 -11.19 -11.98 -1.61
N ARG A 87 -11.97 -12.90 -1.06
CA ARG A 87 -13.20 -13.43 -1.66
C ARG A 87 -14.42 -12.72 -1.07
N ALA A 88 -15.55 -12.79 -1.76
CA ALA A 88 -16.80 -12.18 -1.31
C ALA A 88 -17.31 -12.72 0.04
N ASN A 89 -16.91 -13.94 0.42
CA ASN A 89 -17.22 -14.55 1.72
C ASN A 89 -16.24 -14.14 2.84
N GLY A 90 -15.28 -13.25 2.56
CA GLY A 90 -14.27 -12.79 3.52
C GLY A 90 -13.05 -13.69 3.66
N GLU A 91 -12.98 -14.82 2.94
CA GLU A 91 -11.81 -15.68 2.94
C GLU A 91 -10.70 -15.15 2.03
N TRP A 92 -9.47 -15.54 2.32
CA TRP A 92 -8.31 -15.22 1.49
C TRP A 92 -7.96 -16.34 0.51
N SER A 93 -7.65 -15.96 -0.72
CA SER A 93 -6.98 -16.82 -1.68
C SER A 93 -5.52 -16.36 -1.81
N PRO A 94 -4.53 -17.19 -1.45
CA PRO A 94 -3.13 -16.84 -1.60
C PRO A 94 -2.80 -16.48 -3.05
N ALA A 95 -1.90 -15.50 -3.23
CA ALA A 95 -1.39 -15.15 -4.54
C ALA A 95 -0.60 -16.32 -5.13
N ARG A 96 -0.88 -16.68 -6.39
CA ARG A 96 -0.18 -17.78 -7.08
C ARG A 96 1.32 -17.51 -7.25
N ASN A 97 1.68 -16.25 -7.47
CA ASN A 97 3.06 -15.79 -7.53
C ASN A 97 3.17 -14.57 -6.62
N SER A 98 3.63 -14.80 -5.38
CA SER A 98 3.85 -13.73 -4.41
C SER A 98 5.32 -13.33 -4.45
N ALA A 99 5.67 -12.50 -5.42
CA ALA A 99 7.01 -11.93 -5.59
C ALA A 99 7.01 -10.42 -5.32
N TRP A 100 8.17 -9.89 -4.97
CA TRP A 100 8.42 -8.45 -4.97
C TRP A 100 8.54 -7.98 -6.42
N GLU A 101 7.77 -6.96 -6.78
CA GLU A 101 7.74 -6.39 -8.11
C GLU A 101 7.87 -4.86 -8.02
N PRO A 102 8.60 -4.20 -8.93
CA PRO A 102 8.68 -2.75 -8.97
C PRO A 102 7.30 -2.11 -9.11
N ILE A 103 7.07 -1.00 -8.42
CA ILE A 103 5.92 -0.15 -8.69
C ILE A 103 6.19 0.62 -10.00
N VAL A 104 5.37 0.40 -11.02
CA VAL A 104 5.52 1.02 -12.35
C VAL A 104 4.32 1.90 -12.70
N ASP A 105 4.46 2.81 -13.67
CA ASP A 105 3.35 3.67 -14.10
C ASP A 105 2.37 2.92 -15.02
N ASN A 106 1.44 2.20 -14.41
CA ASN A 106 0.29 1.58 -15.09
C ASN A 106 -1.00 1.73 -14.27
N SER A 107 -2.15 1.38 -14.85
CA SER A 107 -3.45 1.54 -14.18
C SER A 107 -3.61 0.71 -12.90
N TYR A 108 -2.98 -0.47 -12.83
CA TYR A 108 -3.03 -1.36 -11.66
C TYR A 108 -2.17 -0.85 -10.50
N ASP A 109 -0.98 -0.32 -10.80
CA ASP A 109 -0.01 0.14 -9.82
C ASP A 109 -0.25 1.59 -9.39
N ARG A 110 -1.02 2.40 -10.13
CA ARG A 110 -1.41 3.75 -9.71
C ARG A 110 -1.86 3.89 -8.25
N PRO A 111 -2.80 3.07 -7.72
CA PRO A 111 -3.13 3.13 -6.29
C PRO A 111 -1.96 2.79 -5.38
N ARG A 112 -1.07 1.87 -5.77
CA ARG A 112 0.12 1.49 -4.99
C ARG A 112 1.19 2.59 -5.02
N ALA A 113 1.37 3.23 -6.16
CA ALA A 113 2.22 4.40 -6.32
C ALA A 113 1.73 5.56 -5.45
N ALA A 114 0.43 5.87 -5.47
CA ALA A 114 -0.14 6.88 -4.58
C ALA A 114 0.11 6.51 -3.10
N LEU A 115 -0.18 5.26 -2.70
CA LEU A 115 0.09 4.81 -1.34
C LEU A 115 1.57 4.93 -0.96
N ALA A 116 2.49 4.50 -1.82
CA ALA A 116 3.92 4.63 -1.57
C ALA A 116 4.33 6.10 -1.44
N TYR A 117 4.06 6.92 -2.45
CA TYR A 117 4.65 8.26 -2.56
C TYR A 117 3.92 9.35 -1.78
N ASP A 118 2.60 9.25 -1.59
CA ASP A 118 1.81 10.30 -0.96
C ASP A 118 1.41 9.94 0.50
N TYR A 119 1.11 8.67 0.79
CA TYR A 119 0.40 8.31 2.03
C TYR A 119 1.18 7.45 3.02
N LEU A 120 2.09 6.58 2.59
CA LEU A 120 2.67 5.55 3.45
C LEU A 120 4.18 5.57 3.51
N CYS A 121 4.95 5.98 2.50
CA CYS A 121 6.40 6.12 2.65
C CYS A 121 6.80 7.55 3.00
N ASP A 122 7.97 7.74 3.58
CA ASP A 122 8.64 9.02 3.76
C ASP A 122 9.94 9.03 2.95
N GLY A 123 9.82 9.40 1.67
CA GLY A 123 10.86 9.14 0.67
C GLY A 123 11.18 7.63 0.63
N PRO A 124 12.46 7.23 0.77
CA PRO A 124 12.85 5.82 0.79
C PRO A 124 12.57 5.11 2.13
N ALA A 125 12.07 5.80 3.16
CA ALA A 125 11.86 5.20 4.47
C ALA A 125 10.39 4.77 4.70
N PRO A 126 10.14 3.62 5.35
CA PRO A 126 8.81 3.32 5.87
C PRO A 126 8.47 4.22 7.07
N PRO A 127 7.18 4.36 7.45
CA PRO A 127 6.80 5.02 8.69
C PRO A 127 7.44 4.31 9.88
N ARG A 128 7.73 5.03 10.95
CA ARG A 128 8.37 4.44 12.14
C ARG A 128 7.58 3.27 12.75
N ASN A 129 6.25 3.31 12.67
CA ASN A 129 5.35 2.29 13.20
C ASN A 129 3.93 2.49 12.63
N ARG A 130 3.01 1.59 12.99
CA ARG A 130 1.60 1.65 12.62
C ARG A 130 0.93 2.99 12.95
N ALA A 131 1.20 3.59 14.11
CA ALA A 131 0.57 4.85 14.50
C ALA A 131 1.02 6.01 13.59
N ALA A 132 2.29 6.03 13.19
CA ALA A 132 2.80 6.99 12.20
C ALA A 132 2.18 6.75 10.81
N ALA A 133 2.05 5.49 10.38
CA ALA A 133 1.41 5.14 9.11
C ALA A 133 -0.06 5.60 9.07
N LEU A 134 -0.83 5.35 10.14
CA LEU A 134 -2.20 5.83 10.27
C LEU A 134 -2.30 7.36 10.25
N LYS A 135 -1.34 8.05 10.88
CA LYS A 135 -1.30 9.51 10.86
C LYS A 135 -1.09 10.02 9.42
N LEU A 136 -0.09 9.51 8.71
CA LEU A 136 0.16 9.88 7.32
C LEU A 136 -1.06 9.63 6.43
N LEU A 137 -1.66 8.44 6.53
CA LEU A 137 -2.87 8.09 5.78
C LEU A 137 -4.04 9.06 6.02
N LYS A 138 -4.14 9.65 7.22
CA LYS A 138 -5.21 10.58 7.61
C LYS A 138 -4.92 12.04 7.24
N THR A 139 -3.65 12.42 7.18
CA THR A 139 -3.25 13.83 6.97
C THR A 139 -2.75 14.13 5.56
N SER A 140 -2.33 13.10 4.81
CA SER A 140 -1.83 13.26 3.46
C SER A 140 -2.95 13.47 2.44
N GLN A 141 -2.60 14.14 1.34
CA GLN A 141 -3.43 14.30 0.15
C GLN A 141 -2.56 14.11 -1.11
N PRO A 142 -3.13 13.75 -2.27
CA PRO A 142 -2.36 13.55 -3.49
C PRO A 142 -1.56 14.80 -3.85
N GLY A 143 -0.26 14.64 -4.13
CA GLY A 143 0.61 15.75 -4.52
C GLY A 143 1.04 16.68 -3.37
N PHE A 144 0.61 16.41 -2.14
CA PHE A 144 1.00 17.22 -0.98
C PHE A 144 2.52 17.14 -0.69
N ARG A 145 3.15 15.99 -0.92
CA ARG A 145 4.59 15.81 -0.65
C ARG A 145 5.50 16.44 -1.72
N HIS A 146 5.08 16.44 -2.98
CA HIS A 146 5.83 17.09 -4.06
C HIS A 146 5.91 18.61 -3.94
N LEU A 147 5.00 19.25 -3.18
CA LEU A 147 5.05 20.69 -2.92
C LEU A 147 6.11 21.09 -1.87
N HIS A 148 6.53 20.15 -1.00
CA HIS A 148 7.51 20.41 0.05
C HIS A 148 8.95 20.06 -0.34
N GLU A 149 9.15 19.19 -1.35
CA GLU A 149 10.48 18.89 -1.89
C GLU A 149 11.00 19.97 -2.88
N GLY A 150 10.16 20.94 -3.27
CA GLY A 150 10.55 22.10 -4.07
C GLY A 150 11.13 23.29 -3.30
N ILE A 151 11.36 23.17 -1.99
CA ILE A 151 11.92 24.23 -1.12
C ILE A 151 13.20 23.74 -0.43
N VAL A 152 14.07 23.03 -1.14
CA VAL A 152 15.49 23.04 -0.83
C VAL A 152 16.23 23.29 -2.13
N ARG A 153 16.99 24.39 -2.14
CA ARG A 153 17.61 25.06 -3.29
C ARG A 153 18.42 24.15 -4.19
#